data_AF-A0A7V9L8C6-F1
#
_entry.id   AF-A0A7V9L8C6-F1
#
_cell.length_a   1.000
_cell.length_b   1.000
_cell.length_c   1.000
_cell.angle_alpha   90.00
_cell.angle_beta   90.00
_cell.angle_gamma   90.00
#
_symmetry.space_group_name_H-M   'P 1'
#
loop_
_entity.id
_entity.type
_entity.pdbx_description
1 polymer ?
#
loop_
_entity_poly.entity_id
_entity_poly.type
_entity_poly.pdbx_seq_one_letter_code
_entity_poly.pdbx_strand_id
1 'polypeptide(L)'
;MPDDEMAAPTKDLAKEILDELDKPTSPEREAQQAEKERRDREALEKFYIDTGQVKPEQVMQRALAALADQIERMNPPATGPFDTFELPIEVKGRKGTLRFAASPRKAENRYVELSVYSESGQSTSSQWLEQGTAEALVSYLRKPEVVVDTLTTVDELMISLSRNRLA
;
A
#
# COMPACT_ATOMS: atom_id res chain seq x y z
N MET A 1 15.49 -42.27 50.01
CA MET A 1 15.08 -41.49 48.83
C MET A 1 15.07 -40.03 49.25
N PRO A 2 15.92 -39.16 48.70
CA PRO A 2 15.78 -37.72 48.87
C PRO A 2 15.65 -37.04 47.49
N ASP A 3 14.42 -36.71 47.10
CA ASP A 3 14.09 -35.99 45.85
C ASP A 3 13.51 -34.60 46.18
N ASP A 4 14.15 -33.81 47.05
CA ASP A 4 13.59 -32.52 47.50
C ASP A 4 14.54 -31.31 47.37
N GLU A 5 15.77 -31.47 46.88
CA GLU A 5 16.74 -30.34 46.78
C GLU A 5 16.73 -29.61 45.43
N MET A 6 15.99 -30.09 44.42
CA MET A 6 15.96 -29.49 43.06
C MET A 6 14.72 -28.59 42.80
N ALA A 7 13.77 -28.52 43.73
CA ALA A 7 12.50 -27.78 43.55
C ALA A 7 12.52 -26.33 44.09
N ALA A 8 13.53 -25.96 44.89
CA ALA A 8 13.65 -24.62 45.45
C ALA A 8 14.16 -23.57 44.43
N PRO A 9 15.20 -23.84 43.61
CA PRO A 9 15.74 -22.83 42.68
C PRO A 9 14.75 -22.44 41.56
N THR A 10 13.83 -23.35 41.22
CA THR A 10 12.84 -23.16 40.15
C THR A 10 11.65 -22.30 40.59
N LYS A 11 11.29 -22.31 41.88
CA LYS A 11 10.21 -21.45 42.41
C LYS A 11 10.66 -20.01 42.57
N ASP A 12 11.90 -19.79 42.99
CA ASP A 12 12.46 -18.44 43.12
C ASP A 12 12.64 -17.78 41.75
N LEU A 13 13.10 -18.53 40.73
CA LEU A 13 13.18 -18.05 39.36
C LEU A 13 11.79 -17.73 38.77
N ALA A 14 10.78 -18.56 39.03
CA ALA A 14 9.42 -18.31 38.56
C ALA A 14 8.80 -17.05 39.20
N LYS A 15 9.14 -16.78 40.46
CA LYS A 15 8.69 -15.59 41.18
C LYS A 15 9.40 -14.32 40.68
N GLU A 16 10.69 -14.41 40.38
CA GLU A 16 11.46 -13.31 39.80
C GLU A 16 10.97 -12.94 38.38
N ILE A 17 10.58 -13.94 37.57
CA ILE A 17 9.96 -13.72 36.25
C ILE A 17 8.57 -13.08 36.39
N LEU A 18 7.77 -13.50 37.36
CA LEU A 18 6.43 -12.91 37.61
C LEU A 18 6.53 -11.45 38.08
N ASP A 19 7.45 -11.14 39.01
CA ASP A 19 7.70 -9.78 39.47
C ASP A 19 8.24 -8.87 38.36
N GLU A 20 8.94 -9.42 37.36
CA GLU A 20 9.43 -8.68 36.20
C GLU A 20 8.33 -8.41 35.15
N LEU A 21 7.31 -9.27 35.08
CA LEU A 21 6.14 -9.11 34.22
C LEU A 21 5.10 -8.14 34.81
N ASP A 22 5.06 -7.99 36.13
CA ASP A 22 4.13 -7.10 36.85
C ASP A 22 4.65 -5.65 36.96
N LYS A 23 5.88 -5.39 36.49
CA LYS A 23 6.42 -4.02 36.36
C LYS A 23 5.63 -3.27 35.27
N PRO A 24 5.07 -2.08 35.56
CA PRO A 24 4.35 -1.29 34.55
C PRO A 24 5.26 -1.04 33.35
N THR A 25 4.76 -1.38 32.16
CA THR A 25 5.46 -1.21 30.89
C THR A 25 5.91 0.24 30.78
N SER A 26 7.22 0.48 30.72
CA SER A 26 7.73 1.82 30.52
C SER A 26 7.23 2.36 29.17
N PRO A 27 7.03 3.68 29.02
CA PRO A 27 6.62 4.28 27.75
C PRO A 27 7.59 3.97 26.59
N GLU A 28 8.86 3.65 26.88
CA GLU A 28 9.81 3.13 25.91
C GLU A 28 9.48 1.72 25.40
N ARG A 29 8.98 0.82 26.25
CA ARG A 29 8.53 -0.52 25.82
C ARG A 29 7.26 -0.41 24.97
N GLU A 30 6.34 0.48 25.30
CA GLU A 30 5.14 0.72 24.50
C GLU A 30 5.48 1.26 23.11
N ALA A 31 6.42 2.21 23.02
CA ALA A 31 6.90 2.75 21.74
C ALA A 31 7.60 1.66 20.90
N GLN A 32 8.45 0.84 21.51
CA GLN A 32 9.10 -0.28 20.83
C GLN A 32 8.10 -1.34 20.36
N GLN A 33 7.05 -1.60 21.13
CA GLN A 33 6.01 -2.55 20.78
C GLN A 33 5.16 -2.02 19.62
N ALA A 34 4.78 -0.73 19.62
CA ALA A 34 4.08 -0.11 18.50
C ALA A 34 4.91 -0.10 17.20
N GLU A 35 6.22 0.15 17.29
CA GLU A 35 7.10 0.12 16.13
C GLU A 35 7.34 -1.30 15.61
N LYS A 36 7.41 -2.29 16.52
CA LYS A 36 7.45 -3.71 16.18
C LYS A 36 6.14 -4.15 15.51
N GLU A 37 4.98 -3.72 16.01
CA GLU A 37 3.68 -4.02 15.41
C GLU A 37 3.54 -3.40 14.01
N ARG A 38 4.07 -2.18 13.80
CA ARG A 38 4.11 -1.57 12.46
C ARG A 38 4.98 -2.39 11.50
N ARG A 39 6.18 -2.77 11.92
CA ARG A 39 7.09 -3.62 11.13
C ARG A 39 6.52 -5.00 10.87
N ASP A 40 5.91 -5.63 11.86
CA ASP A 40 5.30 -6.94 11.73
C ASP A 40 4.09 -6.88 10.77
N ARG A 41 3.32 -5.79 10.77
CA ARG A 41 2.23 -5.57 9.80
C ARG A 41 2.75 -5.40 8.38
N GLU A 42 3.77 -4.57 8.18
CA GLU A 42 4.41 -4.36 6.87
C GLU A 42 5.04 -5.66 6.35
N ALA A 43 5.67 -6.44 7.24
CA ALA A 43 6.25 -7.74 6.92
C ALA A 43 5.18 -8.78 6.58
N LEU A 44 4.04 -8.80 7.31
CA LEU A 44 2.90 -9.66 6.99
C LEU A 44 2.31 -9.31 5.64
N GLU A 45 2.06 -8.03 5.36
CA GLU A 45 1.50 -7.58 4.08
C GLU A 45 2.41 -7.95 2.91
N LYS A 46 3.72 -7.71 3.06
CA LYS A 46 4.71 -8.15 2.08
C LYS A 46 4.76 -9.66 1.91
N PHE A 47 4.71 -10.43 3.02
CA PHE A 47 4.65 -11.88 2.98
C PHE A 47 3.38 -12.40 2.28
N TYR A 48 2.22 -11.78 2.49
CA TYR A 48 0.97 -12.17 1.85
C TYR A 48 0.92 -11.82 0.35
N ILE A 49 1.60 -10.74 -0.05
CA ILE A 49 1.83 -10.39 -1.46
C ILE A 49 2.79 -11.40 -2.09
N ASP A 50 3.92 -11.69 -1.44
CA ASP A 50 4.98 -12.58 -1.95
C ASP A 50 4.54 -14.06 -2.00
N THR A 51 3.70 -14.51 -1.06
CA THR A 51 3.16 -15.89 -1.04
C THR A 51 1.97 -16.10 -1.99
N GLY A 52 1.52 -15.06 -2.68
CA GLY A 52 0.39 -15.13 -3.62
C GLY A 52 -0.97 -15.34 -2.96
N GLN A 53 -1.08 -15.13 -1.64
CA GLN A 53 -2.38 -15.20 -0.95
C GLN A 53 -3.27 -14.00 -1.25
N VAL A 54 -2.70 -12.85 -1.60
CA VAL A 54 -3.44 -11.70 -2.13
C VAL A 54 -3.29 -11.65 -3.65
N LYS A 55 -4.42 -11.78 -4.34
CA LYS A 55 -4.45 -11.72 -5.81
C LYS A 55 -4.20 -10.28 -6.29
N PRO A 56 -3.45 -10.05 -7.39
CA PRO A 56 -3.23 -8.71 -7.94
C PRO A 56 -4.53 -7.93 -8.17
N GLU A 57 -5.62 -8.62 -8.51
CA GLU A 57 -6.97 -8.08 -8.68
C GLU A 57 -7.48 -7.45 -7.38
N GLN A 58 -7.25 -8.09 -6.23
CA GLN A 58 -7.68 -7.56 -4.94
C GLN A 58 -6.87 -6.32 -4.55
N VAL A 59 -5.57 -6.31 -4.84
CA VAL A 59 -4.72 -5.14 -4.61
C VAL A 59 -5.19 -3.97 -5.47
N MET A 60 -5.39 -4.21 -6.76
CA MET A 60 -5.81 -3.17 -7.70
C MET A 60 -7.22 -2.67 -7.38
N GLN A 61 -8.16 -3.57 -7.07
CA GLN A 61 -9.51 -3.20 -6.64
C GLN A 61 -9.49 -2.30 -5.40
N ARG A 62 -8.68 -2.63 -4.39
CA ARG A 62 -8.53 -1.79 -3.19
C ARG A 62 -7.92 -0.43 -3.51
N ALA A 63 -6.91 -0.39 -4.37
CA ALA A 63 -6.25 0.85 -4.76
C ALA A 63 -7.19 1.79 -5.54
N LEU A 64 -7.93 1.26 -6.52
CA LEU A 64 -8.90 2.03 -7.30
C LEU A 64 -10.06 2.55 -6.43
N ALA A 65 -10.55 1.72 -5.50
CA ALA A 65 -11.57 2.13 -4.54
C ALA A 65 -11.05 3.22 -3.59
N ALA A 66 -9.84 3.06 -3.04
CA ALA A 66 -9.22 4.07 -2.18
C ALA A 66 -9.00 5.40 -2.91
N LEU A 67 -8.62 5.36 -4.19
CA LEU A 67 -8.51 6.56 -5.01
C LEU A 67 -9.87 7.23 -5.22
N ALA A 68 -10.91 6.45 -5.55
CA ALA A 68 -12.26 6.97 -5.75
C ALA A 68 -12.78 7.67 -4.49
N ASP A 69 -12.64 7.01 -3.33
CA ASP A 69 -13.06 7.57 -2.04
C ASP A 69 -12.27 8.84 -1.70
N GLN A 70 -10.99 8.91 -2.06
CA GLN A 70 -10.18 10.10 -1.85
C GLN A 70 -10.62 11.25 -2.78
N ILE A 71 -10.95 10.98 -4.03
CA ILE A 71 -11.46 12.00 -4.97
C ILE A 71 -12.76 12.60 -4.41
N GLU A 72 -13.68 11.76 -3.91
CA GLU A 72 -14.91 12.23 -3.27
C GLU A 72 -14.62 13.10 -2.03
N ARG A 73 -13.68 12.69 -1.18
CA ARG A 73 -13.30 13.45 0.03
C ARG A 73 -12.64 14.79 -0.26
N MET A 74 -11.77 14.84 -1.27
CA MET A 74 -11.13 16.09 -1.66
C MET A 74 -12.13 17.09 -2.23
N ASN A 75 -13.20 16.60 -2.84
CA ASN A 75 -14.23 17.41 -3.50
C ASN A 75 -13.60 18.52 -4.37
N PRO A 76 -12.79 18.14 -5.38
CA PRO A 76 -12.03 19.11 -6.16
C PRO A 76 -12.97 20.06 -6.91
N PRO A 77 -12.54 21.32 -7.14
CA PRO A 77 -13.35 22.27 -7.90
C PRO A 77 -13.63 21.74 -9.32
N ALA A 78 -14.83 21.99 -9.82
CA ALA A 78 -15.29 21.54 -11.13
C ALA A 78 -14.41 22.06 -12.28
N THR A 79 -13.79 23.23 -12.11
CA THR A 79 -12.86 23.83 -13.07
C THR A 79 -11.65 24.43 -12.35
N GLY A 80 -10.54 24.58 -13.08
CA GLY A 80 -9.33 25.21 -12.55
C GLY A 80 -8.39 24.25 -11.82
N PRO A 81 -7.27 24.75 -11.28
CA PRO A 81 -6.26 23.94 -10.62
C PRO A 81 -6.71 23.47 -9.24
N PHE A 82 -6.13 22.35 -8.80
CA PHE A 82 -6.22 21.83 -7.44
C PHE A 82 -4.96 21.00 -7.16
N ASP A 83 -4.75 20.68 -5.88
CA ASP A 83 -3.60 19.87 -5.48
C ASP A 83 -3.73 18.44 -6.00
N THR A 84 -2.68 18.01 -6.72
CA THR A 84 -2.62 16.65 -7.25
C THR A 84 -2.56 15.64 -6.10
N PHE A 85 -3.31 14.55 -6.25
CA PHE A 85 -3.26 13.44 -5.31
C PHE A 85 -2.55 12.25 -5.93
N GLU A 86 -1.69 11.62 -5.15
CA GLU A 86 -0.92 10.44 -5.54
C GLU A 86 -1.12 9.33 -4.51
N LEU A 87 -1.62 8.19 -4.96
CA LEU A 87 -1.77 6.98 -4.17
C LEU A 87 -0.63 6.02 -4.55
N PRO A 88 0.34 5.75 -3.66
CA PRO A 88 1.34 4.73 -3.91
C PRO A 88 0.69 3.34 -3.96
N ILE A 89 1.13 2.52 -4.92
CA ILE A 89 0.68 1.14 -5.07
C ILE A 89 1.86 0.19 -5.23
N GLU A 90 1.69 -1.05 -4.82
CA GLU A 90 2.61 -2.14 -5.12
C GLU A 90 1.81 -3.29 -5.73
N VAL A 91 2.08 -3.61 -7.00
CA VAL A 91 1.33 -4.61 -7.76
C VAL A 91 2.30 -5.48 -8.54
N LYS A 92 2.13 -6.81 -8.45
CA LYS A 92 3.03 -7.79 -9.10
C LYS A 92 4.51 -7.57 -8.74
N GLY A 93 4.80 -7.18 -7.49
CA GLY A 93 6.15 -6.89 -7.01
C GLY A 93 6.79 -5.62 -7.59
N ARG A 94 6.01 -4.77 -8.27
CA ARG A 94 6.44 -3.47 -8.77
C ARG A 94 5.79 -2.35 -7.99
N LYS A 95 6.61 -1.36 -7.61
CA LYS A 95 6.11 -0.09 -7.09
C LYS A 95 5.52 0.75 -8.21
N GLY A 96 4.48 1.49 -7.89
CA GLY A 96 3.80 2.38 -8.80
C GLY A 96 3.00 3.45 -8.07
N THR A 97 2.24 4.22 -8.83
CA THR A 97 1.42 5.30 -8.29
C THR A 97 0.17 5.48 -9.15
N LEU A 98 -0.98 5.65 -8.51
CA LEU A 98 -2.17 6.17 -9.14
C LEU A 98 -2.26 7.67 -8.84
N ARG A 99 -2.29 8.49 -9.88
CA ARG A 99 -2.33 9.94 -9.77
C ARG A 99 -3.69 10.47 -10.22
N PHE A 100 -4.27 11.37 -9.45
CA PHE A 100 -5.44 12.17 -9.82
C PHE A 100 -5.05 13.65 -9.89
N ALA A 101 -5.22 14.27 -11.06
CA ALA A 101 -4.77 15.64 -11.32
C ALA A 101 -5.66 16.39 -12.32
N ALA A 102 -5.44 17.70 -12.41
CA ALA A 102 -6.11 18.56 -13.39
C ALA A 102 -5.56 18.29 -14.79
N SER A 103 -6.44 18.15 -15.78
CA SER A 103 -6.00 17.97 -17.16
C SER A 103 -5.24 19.21 -17.64
N PRO A 104 -4.01 19.08 -18.18
CA PRO A 104 -3.25 20.21 -18.69
C PRO A 104 -3.82 20.77 -19.99
N ARG A 105 -4.73 20.03 -20.65
CA ARG A 105 -5.31 20.40 -21.96
C ARG A 105 -6.71 21.00 -21.88
N LYS A 106 -7.47 20.65 -20.84
CA LYS A 106 -8.87 21.05 -20.67
C LYS A 106 -9.12 21.39 -19.21
N ALA A 107 -9.37 22.66 -18.91
CA ALA A 107 -9.49 23.16 -17.54
C ALA A 107 -10.68 22.56 -16.79
N GLU A 108 -11.69 22.08 -17.52
CA GLU A 108 -12.88 21.38 -17.03
C GLU A 108 -12.66 19.89 -16.77
N ASN A 109 -11.55 19.30 -17.24
CA ASN A 109 -11.29 17.87 -17.09
C ASN A 109 -10.24 17.59 -16.04
N ARG A 110 -10.34 16.39 -15.50
CA ARG A 110 -9.40 15.73 -14.60
C ARG A 110 -8.94 14.44 -15.25
N TYR A 111 -7.83 13.89 -14.79
CA TYR A 111 -7.37 12.59 -15.28
C TYR A 111 -6.92 11.70 -14.12
N VAL A 112 -7.01 10.39 -14.38
CA VAL A 112 -6.32 9.38 -13.58
C VAL A 112 -5.17 8.82 -14.41
N GLU A 113 -3.98 8.80 -13.84
CA GLU A 113 -2.79 8.21 -14.44
C GLU A 113 -2.27 7.07 -13.58
N LEU A 114 -1.88 5.99 -14.23
CA LEU A 114 -1.13 4.89 -13.63
C LEU A 114 0.34 5.04 -14.01
N SER A 115 1.22 5.01 -13.01
CA SER A 115 2.67 4.96 -13.19
C SER A 115 3.23 3.70 -12.56
N VAL A 116 4.20 3.06 -13.21
CA VAL A 116 4.97 1.93 -12.69
C VAL A 116 6.46 2.27 -12.74
N TYR A 117 7.18 1.88 -11.70
CA TYR A 117 8.62 2.12 -11.56
C TYR A 117 9.43 0.86 -11.87
N SER A 118 10.61 1.07 -12.44
CA SER A 118 11.66 0.04 -12.49
C SER A 118 12.03 -0.45 -11.08
N GLU A 119 12.61 -1.65 -10.99
CA GLU A 119 13.15 -2.21 -9.73
C GLU A 119 14.08 -1.25 -8.98
N SER A 120 14.93 -0.53 -9.70
CA SER A 120 15.86 0.45 -9.14
C SER A 120 15.20 1.79 -8.78
N GLY A 121 13.94 2.01 -9.19
CA GLY A 121 13.25 3.28 -9.08
C GLY A 121 13.78 4.38 -10.00
N GLN A 122 14.72 4.10 -10.90
CA GLN A 122 15.37 5.11 -11.75
C GLN A 122 14.61 5.42 -13.04
N SER A 123 13.74 4.52 -13.47
CA SER A 123 12.89 4.69 -14.65
C SER A 123 11.42 4.52 -14.28
N THR A 124 10.57 5.27 -14.97
CA THR A 124 9.12 5.29 -14.80
C THR A 124 8.46 5.12 -16.17
N SER A 125 7.39 4.34 -16.22
CA SER A 125 6.49 4.28 -17.36
C SER A 125 5.09 4.59 -16.86
N SER A 126 4.38 5.51 -17.51
CA SER A 126 3.04 5.93 -17.11
C SER A 126 2.06 5.92 -18.28
N GLN A 127 0.77 5.79 -17.95
CA GLN A 127 -0.33 5.83 -18.89
C GLN A 127 -1.57 6.46 -18.25
N TRP A 128 -2.26 7.30 -19.00
CA TRP A 128 -3.56 7.83 -18.60
C TRP A 128 -4.62 6.73 -18.71
N LEU A 129 -5.32 6.48 -17.61
CA LEU A 129 -6.39 5.50 -17.56
C LEU A 129 -7.69 6.09 -18.09
N GLU A 130 -8.06 7.29 -17.63
CA GLU A 130 -9.31 7.95 -18.02
C GLU A 130 -9.22 9.47 -17.78
N GLN A 131 -10.05 10.24 -18.50
CA GLN A 131 -10.24 11.67 -18.27
C GLN A 131 -11.73 12.05 -18.22
N GLY A 132 -12.08 13.00 -17.36
CA GLY A 132 -13.45 13.48 -17.24
C GLY A 132 -13.69 14.37 -16.03
N THR A 133 -14.95 14.52 -15.64
CA THR A 133 -15.31 15.15 -14.37
C THR A 133 -14.90 14.25 -13.20
N ALA A 134 -14.77 14.81 -12.00
CA ALA A 134 -14.47 14.02 -10.80
C ALA A 134 -15.51 12.89 -10.59
N GLU A 135 -16.79 13.20 -10.79
CA GLU A 135 -17.90 12.23 -10.68
C GLU A 135 -17.80 11.10 -11.70
N ALA A 136 -17.44 11.43 -12.96
CA ALA A 136 -17.25 10.44 -14.01
C ALA A 136 -16.06 9.52 -13.70
N LEU A 137 -14.97 10.08 -13.16
CA LEU A 137 -13.79 9.31 -12.78
C LEU A 137 -14.05 8.41 -11.57
N VAL A 138 -14.76 8.89 -10.54
CA VAL A 138 -15.19 8.06 -9.41
C VAL A 138 -16.07 6.90 -9.90
N SER A 139 -17.02 7.18 -10.79
CA SER A 139 -17.88 6.17 -11.39
C SER A 139 -17.09 5.16 -12.22
N TYR A 140 -16.09 5.61 -12.97
CA TYR A 140 -15.17 4.77 -13.72
C TYR A 140 -14.36 3.85 -12.78
N LEU A 141 -13.72 4.40 -11.75
CA LEU A 141 -12.85 3.65 -10.82
C LEU A 141 -13.58 2.55 -10.04
N ARG A 142 -14.91 2.68 -9.87
CA ARG A 142 -15.75 1.69 -9.16
C ARG A 142 -16.18 0.51 -10.02
N LYS A 143 -15.90 0.54 -11.32
CA LYS A 143 -16.28 -0.53 -12.24
C LYS A 143 -15.38 -1.76 -12.08
N PRO A 144 -15.93 -2.98 -11.98
CA PRO A 144 -15.12 -4.19 -11.85
C PRO A 144 -14.23 -4.44 -13.09
N GLU A 145 -14.69 -4.09 -14.29
CA GLU A 145 -13.91 -4.23 -15.53
C GLU A 145 -12.61 -3.39 -15.51
N VAL A 146 -12.64 -2.22 -14.86
CA VAL A 146 -11.48 -1.32 -14.76
C VAL A 146 -10.33 -1.96 -13.98
N VAL A 147 -10.62 -2.88 -13.05
CA VAL A 147 -9.58 -3.63 -12.32
C VAL A 147 -8.74 -4.45 -13.31
N VAL A 148 -9.39 -5.16 -14.23
CA VAL A 148 -8.73 -6.03 -15.21
C VAL A 148 -7.98 -5.21 -16.24
N ASP A 149 -8.58 -4.13 -16.73
CA ASP A 149 -7.96 -3.24 -17.71
C ASP A 149 -6.72 -2.54 -17.13
N THR A 150 -6.81 -2.11 -15.86
CA THR A 150 -5.68 -1.48 -15.17
C THR A 150 -4.55 -2.48 -14.94
N LEU A 151 -4.85 -3.74 -14.59
CA LEU A 151 -3.84 -4.79 -14.47
C LEU A 151 -3.16 -5.14 -15.80
N THR A 152 -3.92 -5.11 -16.90
CA THR A 152 -3.38 -5.28 -18.26
C THR A 152 -2.43 -4.12 -18.59
N THR A 153 -2.83 -2.90 -18.25
CA THR A 153 -1.99 -1.69 -18.40
C THR A 153 -0.69 -1.81 -17.59
N VAL A 154 -0.75 -2.34 -16.36
CA VAL A 154 0.45 -2.61 -15.56
C VAL A 154 1.42 -3.54 -16.31
N ASP A 155 0.92 -4.61 -16.93
CA ASP A 155 1.77 -5.55 -17.68
C ASP A 155 2.45 -4.87 -18.88
N GLU A 156 1.70 -4.05 -19.62
CA GLU A 156 2.23 -3.28 -20.75
C GLU A 156 3.32 -2.28 -20.32
N LEU A 157 3.10 -1.57 -19.21
CA LEU A 157 4.07 -0.63 -18.65
C LEU A 157 5.34 -1.35 -18.17
N MET A 158 5.22 -2.53 -17.55
CA MET A 158 6.37 -3.35 -17.16
C MET A 158 7.19 -3.84 -18.37
N ILE A 159 6.52 -4.25 -19.45
CA ILE A 159 7.17 -4.65 -20.70
C ILE A 159 7.91 -3.45 -21.31
N SER A 160 7.28 -2.28 -21.34
CA SER A 160 7.88 -1.02 -21.81
C SER A 160 9.16 -0.68 -21.05
N LEU A 161 9.13 -0.72 -19.71
CA LEU A 161 10.30 -0.50 -18.86
C LEU A 161 11.44 -1.48 -19.14
N SER A 162 11.12 -2.74 -19.36
CA SER A 162 12.11 -3.79 -19.62
C SER A 162 12.80 -3.62 -20.96
N ARG A 163 12.06 -3.16 -21.99
CA ARG A 163 12.62 -2.86 -23.32
C ARG A 163 13.57 -1.66 -23.28
N ASN A 164 13.22 -0.62 -22.54
CA ASN A 164 14.04 0.60 -22.43
C ASN A 164 15.34 0.40 -21.64
N ARG A 165 15.48 -0.70 -20.88
CA ARG A 165 16.72 -1.04 -20.15
C ARG A 165 17.82 -1.62 -21.05
N LEU A 166 17.46 -2.09 -22.25
CA LEU A 166 18.38 -2.72 -23.21
C LEU A 166 18.85 -1.77 -24.32
N ALA A 167 18.42 -0.51 -24.29
CA ALA A 167 18.74 0.52 -25.28
C ALA A 167 19.84 1.46 -24.79
#